data_AF-A0A241XS91-F1
#
_entry.id   AF-A0A241XS91-F1
#
_cell.length_a   1.000
_cell.length_b   1.000
_cell.length_c   1.000
_cell.angle_alpha   90.00
_cell.angle_beta   90.00
_cell.angle_gamma   90.00
#
_symmetry.space_group_name_H-M   'P 1'
#
loop_
_entity.id
_entity.type
_entity.pdbx_description
1 polymer ?
#
loop_
_entity_poly.entity_id
_entity_poly.type
_entity_poly.pdbx_seq_one_letter_code
_entity_poly.pdbx_strand_id
1 'polypeptide(L)'
;MKSQLTSCTHVGETRSELTVEFGASGSKLKYTATVPAGTKVGKREGYADQWIVDDLSFIEDKSSLMYHDADHYGIRIPESEIVNIRAA
;
A
#
# COMPACT_ATOMS: atom_id res chain seq x y z
N MET A 1 11.72 -12.41 -17.93
CA MET A 1 11.76 -11.08 -18.58
C MET A 1 10.38 -10.44 -18.45
N LYS A 2 10.36 -9.23 -17.88
CA LYS A 2 9.21 -8.34 -17.63
C LYS A 2 8.11 -8.94 -16.74
N SER A 3 8.39 -9.02 -15.44
CA SER A 3 7.34 -8.89 -14.42
C SER A 3 6.55 -7.64 -14.79
N GLN A 4 5.31 -7.82 -15.22
CA GLN A 4 4.40 -6.72 -15.46
C GLN A 4 4.29 -6.00 -14.12
N LEU A 5 5.02 -4.89 -13.99
CA LEU A 5 4.70 -3.84 -13.04
C LEU A 5 3.20 -3.67 -13.21
N THR A 6 2.44 -4.12 -12.22
CA THR A 6 0.99 -4.00 -12.22
C THR A 6 0.73 -2.54 -12.52
N SER A 7 0.22 -2.23 -13.71
CA SER A 7 0.16 -0.86 -14.18
C SER A 7 -0.66 -0.07 -13.16
N CYS A 8 0.01 0.84 -12.45
CA CYS A 8 -0.71 1.79 -11.62
C CYS A 8 -1.51 2.66 -12.58
N THR A 9 -2.83 2.75 -12.41
CA THR A 9 -3.64 3.67 -13.23
C THR A 9 -3.55 5.08 -12.68
N HIS A 10 -3.46 5.19 -11.35
CA HIS A 10 -3.34 6.45 -10.64
C HIS A 10 -2.27 6.34 -9.58
N VAL A 11 -1.64 7.46 -9.27
CA VAL A 11 -0.72 7.64 -8.16
C VAL A 11 -1.16 8.83 -7.32
N GLY A 12 -0.85 8.79 -6.04
CA GLY A 12 -1.17 9.84 -5.09
C GLY A 12 -0.27 9.72 -3.87
N GLU A 13 -0.61 10.48 -2.84
CA GLU A 13 0.09 10.45 -1.56
C GLU A 13 -0.91 10.47 -0.40
N THR A 14 -0.52 9.93 0.75
CA THR A 14 -1.36 9.94 1.96
C THR A 14 -1.52 11.37 2.49
N ARG A 15 -2.76 11.75 2.82
CA ARG A 15 -3.11 13.08 3.34
C ARG A 15 -2.49 13.35 4.71
N SER A 16 -2.47 12.33 5.55
CA SER A 16 -2.10 12.40 6.96
C SER A 16 -1.52 11.06 7.39
N GLU A 17 -0.89 11.03 8.56
CA GLU A 17 -0.45 9.77 9.16
C GLU A 17 -1.69 8.93 9.48
N LEU A 18 -1.73 7.70 8.96
CA LEU A 18 -2.84 6.79 9.20
C LEU A 18 -2.34 5.41 9.63
N THR A 19 -3.01 4.84 10.62
CA THR A 19 -2.79 3.44 11.02
C THR A 19 -3.79 2.57 10.28
N VAL A 20 -3.28 1.62 9.50
CA VAL A 20 -4.08 0.67 8.73
C VAL A 20 -3.76 -0.75 9.12
N GLU A 21 -4.79 -1.58 9.23
CA GLU A 21 -4.63 -3.02 9.39
C GLU A 21 -4.56 -3.69 8.01
N PHE A 22 -3.55 -4.53 7.81
CA PHE A 22 -3.38 -5.35 6.63
C PHE A 22 -2.92 -6.76 7.03
N GLY A 23 -3.14 -7.73 6.15
CA GLY A 23 -2.80 -9.12 6.40
C GLY A 23 -3.51 -10.05 5.43
N ALA A 24 -3.06 -11.31 5.38
CA ALA A 24 -3.65 -12.31 4.50
C ALA A 24 -5.14 -12.53 4.84
N SER A 25 -5.99 -12.47 3.80
CA SER A 25 -7.43 -12.64 3.95
C SER A 25 -7.76 -14.03 4.50
N GLY A 26 -8.28 -14.10 5.73
CA GLY A 26 -8.57 -15.36 6.43
C GLY A 26 -7.55 -15.77 7.50
N SER A 27 -6.44 -15.04 7.63
CA SER A 27 -5.45 -15.27 8.69
C SER A 27 -5.79 -14.49 9.96
N LYS A 28 -5.55 -15.09 11.13
CA LYS A 28 -5.61 -14.42 12.45
C LYS A 28 -4.49 -13.40 12.65
N LEU A 29 -3.47 -13.42 11.80
CA LEU A 29 -2.35 -12.49 11.81
C LEU A 29 -2.71 -11.27 10.96
N LYS A 30 -3.22 -10.24 11.62
CA LYS A 30 -3.36 -8.89 11.06
C LYS A 30 -2.24 -8.05 11.62
N TYR A 31 -1.53 -7.35 10.75
CA TYR A 31 -0.50 -6.38 11.11
C TYR A 31 -1.08 -4.98 11.02
N THR A 32 -0.72 -4.13 11.96
CA THR A 32 -1.00 -2.69 11.92
C THR A 32 0.24 -1.99 11.37
N ALA A 33 0.10 -1.29 10.25
CA ALA A 33 1.11 -0.37 9.74
C ALA A 33 0.69 1.06 10.04
N THR A 34 1.61 1.86 10.56
CA THR A 34 1.46 3.31 10.62
C THR A 34 2.12 3.88 9.38
N VAL A 35 1.29 4.37 8.45
CA VAL A 35 1.72 4.95 7.19
C VAL A 35 1.82 6.45 7.40
N PRO A 36 3.01 7.06 7.27
CA PRO A 36 3.17 8.49 7.50
C PRO A 36 2.43 9.32 6.44
N ALA A 37 2.23 10.61 6.72
CA ALA A 37 1.70 11.56 5.74
C ALA A 37 2.70 11.75 4.58
N GLY A 38 2.20 11.88 3.35
CA GLY A 38 3.02 12.05 2.15
C GLY A 38 3.61 10.74 1.59
N THR A 39 3.20 9.58 2.11
CA THR A 39 3.61 8.28 1.56
C THR A 39 3.00 8.06 0.19
N LYS A 40 3.81 7.62 -0.77
CA LYS A 40 3.37 7.35 -2.13
C LYS A 40 2.46 6.12 -2.18
N VAL A 41 1.31 6.29 -2.82
CA VAL A 41 0.32 5.24 -3.04
C VAL A 41 -0.01 5.15 -4.53
N GLY A 42 -0.27 3.94 -5.00
CA GLY A 42 -0.63 3.65 -6.37
C GLY A 42 -1.92 2.82 -6.43
N LYS A 43 -2.81 3.20 -7.34
CA LYS A 43 -4.03 2.45 -7.64
C LYS A 43 -3.71 1.39 -8.67
N ARG A 44 -3.80 0.10 -8.29
CA ARG A 44 -3.44 -1.01 -9.18
C ARG A 44 -4.65 -1.52 -9.96
N GLU A 45 -4.50 -1.63 -11.28
CA GLU A 45 -5.52 -2.22 -12.15
C GLU A 45 -5.67 -3.72 -11.86
N GLY A 46 -6.90 -4.21 -11.76
CA GLY A 46 -7.21 -5.62 -11.48
C GLY A 46 -7.34 -5.99 -9.99
N TYR A 47 -6.91 -5.13 -9.06
CA TYR A 47 -7.08 -5.30 -7.61
C TYR A 47 -8.29 -4.51 -7.09
N ALA A 48 -9.48 -4.74 -7.67
CA ALA A 48 -10.73 -4.13 -7.23
C ALA A 48 -10.64 -2.60 -6.99
N ASP A 49 -9.91 -1.88 -7.84
CA ASP A 49 -9.69 -0.43 -7.72
C ASP A 49 -9.08 0.02 -6.38
N GLN A 50 -8.27 -0.84 -5.75
CA GLN A 50 -7.65 -0.54 -4.46
C GLN A 50 -6.38 0.30 -4.62
N TRP A 51 -6.26 1.28 -3.73
CA TRP A 51 -5.05 2.06 -3.53
C TRP A 51 -4.11 1.32 -2.58
N ILE A 52 -2.88 1.11 -3.03
CA ILE A 52 -1.87 0.35 -2.30
C ILE A 52 -0.65 1.24 -2.08
N VAL A 53 -0.02 1.14 -0.92
CA VAL A 53 1.24 1.82 -0.67
C VAL A 53 2.33 1.30 -1.61
N ASP A 54 2.96 2.21 -2.34
CA ASP A 54 4.07 1.91 -3.26
C ASP A 54 5.42 2.04 -2.56
N ASP A 55 5.55 3.01 -1.64
CA ASP A 55 6.75 3.22 -0.84
C ASP A 55 6.63 2.59 0.55
N LEU A 56 7.26 1.43 0.75
CA LEU A 56 7.34 0.73 2.04
C LEU A 56 8.59 1.12 2.85
N SER A 57 9.26 2.21 2.50
CA SER A 57 10.53 2.64 3.12
C SER A 57 10.40 2.98 4.60
N PHE A 58 9.18 3.29 5.07
CA PHE A 58 8.87 3.56 6.48
C PHE A 58 8.90 2.29 7.36
N ILE A 59 8.93 1.10 6.77
CA ILE A 59 9.08 -0.16 7.50
C ILE A 59 10.59 -0.41 7.71
N GLU A 60 11.07 -0.21 8.94
CA GLU A 60 12.48 -0.40 9.28
C GLU A 60 12.93 -1.88 9.14
N ASP A 61 12.11 -2.82 9.61
CA ASP A 61 12.44 -4.25 9.59
C ASP A 61 11.99 -4.94 8.31
N LYS A 62 12.85 -4.90 7.29
CA LYS A 62 12.59 -5.52 5.97
C LYS A 62 12.64 -7.05 5.98
N SER A 63 13.13 -7.67 7.05
CA SER A 63 13.10 -9.13 7.25
C SER A 63 11.84 -9.61 7.97
N SER A 64 10.98 -8.69 8.42
CA SER A 64 9.76 -9.07 9.13
C SER A 64 8.76 -9.73 8.20
N LEU A 65 7.98 -10.68 8.74
CA LEU A 65 6.78 -11.20 8.07
C LEU A 65 5.82 -10.07 7.68
N MET A 66 5.80 -8.98 8.44
CA MET A 66 5.04 -7.77 8.14
C MET A 66 5.49 -7.12 6.81
N TYR A 67 6.80 -6.99 6.57
CA TYR A 67 7.32 -6.44 5.32
C TYR A 67 7.00 -7.36 4.14
N HIS A 68 7.18 -8.66 4.33
CA HIS A 68 6.83 -9.65 3.30
C HIS A 68 5.35 -9.62 2.95
N ASP A 69 4.44 -9.53 3.94
CA ASP A 69 3.02 -9.40 3.69
C ASP A 69 2.66 -8.05 3.03
N ALA A 70 3.32 -6.96 3.43
CA ALA A 70 3.11 -5.64 2.83
C ALA A 70 3.54 -5.61 1.36
N ASP A 71 4.68 -6.22 1.03
CA ASP A 71 5.19 -6.35 -0.34
C ASP A 71 4.31 -7.29 -1.18
N HIS A 72 3.85 -8.39 -0.58
CA HIS A 72 3.11 -9.42 -1.31
C HIS A 72 1.62 -9.11 -1.50
N TYR A 73 0.95 -8.62 -0.45
CA TYR A 73 -0.48 -8.33 -0.48
C TYR A 73 -0.80 -6.85 -0.69
N GLY A 74 0.16 -5.97 -0.42
CA GLY A 74 -0.05 -4.53 -0.44
C GLY A 74 -0.73 -4.00 0.82
N ILE A 75 -0.28 -2.84 1.29
CA ILE A 75 -0.97 -2.09 2.34
C ILE A 75 -2.06 -1.24 1.68
N ARG A 76 -3.32 -1.54 1.98
CA ARG A 76 -4.48 -0.86 1.38
C ARG A 76 -4.76 0.45 2.10
N ILE A 77 -4.90 1.52 1.32
CA ILE A 77 -5.23 2.86 1.81
C ILE A 77 -6.62 3.24 1.28
N PRO A 78 -7.53 3.74 2.13
CA PRO A 78 -8.80 4.24 1.66
C PRO A 78 -8.61 5.50 0.81
N GLU A 79 -9.30 5.60 -0.32
CA GLU A 79 -9.19 6.74 -1.25
C GLU A 79 -9.45 8.09 -0.59
N SER A 80 -10.29 8.14 0.45
CA SER A 80 -10.58 9.35 1.22
C SER A 80 -9.35 9.96 1.91
N GLU A 81 -8.33 9.15 2.18
CA GLU A 81 -7.09 9.55 2.83
C GLU A 81 -5.97 9.84 1.82
N ILE A 82 -6.29 9.94 0.53
CA ILE A 82 -5.32 10.16 -0.54
C ILE A 82 -5.51 11.54 -1.15
N VAL A 83 -4.40 12.25 -1.34
CA VAL A 83 -4.34 13.57 -1.98
C VAL A 83 -3.39 13.55 -3.17
N ASN A 84 -3.40 14.63 -3.95
CA ASN A 84 -2.58 14.79 -5.16
C ASN A 84 -2.73 13.64 -6.16
N ILE A 85 -3.93 13.08 -6.26
CA ILE A 85 -4.26 11.99 -7.18
C ILE A 85 -4.03 12.46 -8.62
N ARG A 86 -3.21 11.72 -9.35
CA ARG A 86 -2.95 11.92 -10.78
C ARG A 86 -2.87 10.59 -11.51
N ALA A 87 -3.16 10.58 -12.81
CA ALA A 87 -2.90 9.43 -13.65
C ALA A 87 -1.39 9.13 -13.67
N ALA A 88 -1.02 7.85 -13.63
CA ALA A 88 0.37 7.40 -13.63
C ALA A 88 1.03 7.49 -15.02
#